data_AF-A0A2U1P292-F1
#
_entry.id   AF-A0A2U1P292-F1
#
_cell.length_a   1.000
_cell.length_b   1.000
_cell.length_c   1.000
_cell.angle_alpha   90.00
_cell.angle_beta   90.00
_cell.angle_gamma   90.00
#
_symmetry.space_group_name_H-M   'P 1'
#
loop_
_entity.id
_entity.type
_entity.pdbx_description
1 polymer ?
#
loop_
_entity_poly.entity_id
_entity_poly.type
_entity_poly.pdbx_seq_one_letter_code
_entity_poly.pdbx_strand_id
1 'polypeptide(L)'
;MVKEGVEDCRWFIHDREEVKSRKSKVHTMNGVLVDRAWKELRVADVVKIQKDEYFLSDLMLLSSSYEDDICYVETMNLNGEANLKIKHCMKCTSGFDDAVKFDMFNGTIKM
;
A
#
# COMPACT_ATOMS: atom_id res chain seq x y z
N MET A 1 0.04 -4.32 38.39
CA MET A 1 0.85 -3.12 38.04
C MET A 1 2.17 -3.44 37.36
N VAL A 2 3.21 -4.02 38.00
CA VAL A 2 4.50 -4.30 37.29
C VAL A 2 4.35 -5.36 36.18
N LYS A 3 3.57 -6.41 36.42
CA LYS A 3 3.32 -7.46 35.43
C LYS A 3 2.57 -6.95 34.19
N GLU A 4 1.59 -6.08 34.39
CA GLU A 4 0.84 -5.42 33.31
C GLU A 4 1.76 -4.51 32.48
N GLY A 5 2.63 -3.71 33.11
CA GLY A 5 3.59 -2.88 32.38
C GLY A 5 4.61 -3.67 31.56
N VAL A 6 5.00 -4.88 32.00
CA VAL A 6 5.91 -5.76 31.24
C VAL A 6 5.19 -6.41 30.07
N GLU A 7 3.93 -6.81 30.26
CA GLU A 7 3.09 -7.36 29.19
C GLU A 7 2.85 -6.29 28.12
N ASP A 8 2.47 -5.06 28.50
CA ASP A 8 2.34 -3.93 27.57
C ASP A 8 3.59 -3.71 26.74
N CYS A 9 4.78 -3.64 27.36
CA CYS A 9 6.04 -3.46 26.64
C CYS A 9 6.28 -4.57 25.60
N ARG A 10 5.91 -5.82 25.90
CA ARG A 10 6.08 -6.95 24.98
C ARG A 10 5.13 -6.86 23.79
N TRP A 11 3.88 -6.47 24.02
CA TRP A 11 2.91 -6.22 22.94
C TRP A 11 3.37 -5.09 22.02
N PHE A 12 3.85 -3.97 22.58
CA PHE A 12 4.38 -2.85 21.79
C PHE A 12 5.60 -3.22 20.94
N ILE A 13 6.46 -4.13 21.42
CA ILE A 13 7.63 -4.58 20.65
C ILE A 13 7.19 -5.55 19.56
N HIS A 14 6.34 -6.52 19.88
CA HIS A 14 5.89 -7.56 18.94
C HIS A 14 5.09 -6.97 17.77
N ASP A 15 4.09 -6.15 18.07
CA ASP A 15 3.22 -5.52 17.06
C ASP A 15 4.05 -4.59 16.14
N ARG A 16 4.98 -3.83 16.74
CA ARG A 16 5.86 -2.93 16.01
C ARG A 16 6.84 -3.66 15.11
N GLU A 17 7.30 -4.85 15.48
CA GLU A 17 8.28 -5.63 14.72
C GLU A 17 7.61 -6.38 13.56
N GLU A 18 6.42 -6.93 13.79
CA GLU A 18 5.61 -7.60 12.77
C GLU A 18 5.15 -6.62 11.68
N VAL A 19 4.68 -5.43 12.07
CA VAL A 19 4.32 -4.35 11.16
C VAL A 19 5.53 -3.84 10.37
N LYS A 20 6.70 -3.71 11.00
CA LYS A 20 7.92 -3.20 10.35
C LYS A 20 8.59 -4.19 9.40
N SER A 21 8.35 -5.48 9.58
CA SER A 21 8.92 -6.54 8.72
C SER A 21 8.21 -6.65 7.36
N ARG A 22 6.98 -6.10 7.25
CA ARG A 22 6.24 -6.09 6.00
C ARG A 22 6.98 -5.28 4.94
N LYS A 23 7.09 -5.88 3.75
CA LYS A 23 7.72 -5.27 2.58
C LYS A 23 6.64 -4.92 1.57
N SER A 24 6.88 -3.89 0.78
CA SER A 24 6.08 -3.55 -0.39
C SER A 24 6.99 -3.41 -1.60
N LYS A 25 6.44 -3.68 -2.78
CA LYS A 25 7.14 -3.49 -4.05
C LYS A 25 7.07 -2.01 -4.42
N VAL A 26 8.21 -1.34 -4.40
CA VAL A 26 8.34 0.08 -4.75
C VAL A 26 8.92 0.21 -6.14
N HIS A 27 8.32 1.06 -6.95
CA HIS A 27 8.84 1.41 -8.26
C HIS A 27 10.00 2.39 -8.14
N THR A 28 11.11 2.07 -8.80
CA THR A 28 12.31 2.92 -8.89
C THR A 28 12.36 3.59 -10.27
N MET A 29 13.00 4.75 -10.39
CA MET A 29 13.25 5.53 -11.63
C MET A 29 14.04 4.81 -12.74
N ASN A 30 14.15 3.48 -12.70
CA ASN A 30 14.79 2.66 -13.72
C ASN A 30 13.81 1.62 -14.29
N GLY A 31 12.50 1.77 -14.09
CA GLY A 31 11.52 0.75 -14.49
C GLY A 31 11.46 -0.50 -13.59
N VAL A 32 12.22 -0.55 -12.50
CA VAL A 32 12.37 -1.76 -11.65
C VAL A 32 11.54 -1.67 -10.38
N LEU A 33 10.89 -2.77 -10.02
CA LEU A 33 10.22 -2.95 -8.74
C LEU A 33 11.18 -3.58 -7.73
N VAL A 34 11.36 -2.93 -6.59
CA VAL A 34 12.23 -3.40 -5.51
C VAL A 34 11.44 -3.54 -4.22
N ASP A 35 11.72 -4.59 -3.45
CA ASP A 35 11.10 -4.75 -2.14
C ASP A 35 11.72 -3.77 -1.14
N ARG A 36 10.89 -2.93 -0.53
CA ARG A 36 11.30 -2.06 0.59
C ARG A 36 10.44 -2.30 1.82
N ALA A 37 11.05 -2.17 2.99
CA ALA A 37 10.32 -2.21 4.24
C ALA A 37 9.41 -0.97 4.34
N TRP A 38 8.22 -1.13 4.91
CA TRP A 38 7.24 -0.03 4.93
C TRP A 38 7.70 1.18 5.73
N LYS A 39 8.56 0.96 6.73
CA LYS A 39 9.21 2.02 7.51
C LYS A 39 10.11 2.95 6.66
N GLU A 40 10.46 2.52 5.45
CA GLU A 40 11.35 3.25 4.53
C GLU A 40 10.59 3.95 3.40
N LEU A 41 9.27 3.73 3.30
CA LEU A 41 8.42 4.38 2.29
C LEU A 41 8.32 5.88 2.58
N ARG A 42 8.34 6.66 1.50
CA ARG A 42 8.21 8.11 1.53
C ARG A 42 7.00 8.55 0.71
N VAL A 43 6.52 9.76 1.01
CA VAL A 43 5.49 10.41 0.19
C VAL A 43 5.99 10.51 -1.25
N ALA A 44 5.10 10.23 -2.21
CA ALA A 44 5.37 10.11 -3.64
C ALA A 44 6.09 8.83 -4.11
N ASP A 45 6.37 7.87 -3.22
CA ASP A 45 6.78 6.53 -3.66
C ASP A 45 5.59 5.84 -4.37
N VAL A 46 5.83 5.35 -5.58
CA VAL A 46 4.86 4.54 -6.31
C VAL A 46 5.04 3.10 -5.88
N VAL A 47 3.97 2.49 -5.36
CA VAL A 47 3.99 1.11 -4.86
C VAL A 47 3.08 0.22 -5.69
N LYS A 48 3.52 -1.02 -5.93
CA LYS A 48 2.70 -2.08 -6.53
C LYS A 48 2.18 -2.97 -5.41
N ILE A 49 0.86 -3.07 -5.33
CA ILE A 49 0.15 -3.90 -4.36
C ILE A 49 -0.43 -5.10 -5.09
N GLN A 50 -0.23 -6.28 -4.53
CA GLN A 50 -0.80 -7.52 -5.04
C GLN A 50 -2.14 -7.82 -4.37
N LYS A 51 -2.91 -8.71 -4.98
CA LYS A 51 -4.16 -9.19 -4.38
C LYS A 51 -3.89 -9.75 -2.98
N ASP A 52 -4.77 -9.44 -2.04
CA ASP A 52 -4.73 -9.89 -0.65
C ASP A 52 -3.51 -9.35 0.15
N GLU A 53 -2.82 -8.33 -0.36
CA GLU A 53 -1.81 -7.60 0.40
C GLU A 53 -2.41 -6.45 1.21
N TYR A 54 -2.01 -6.37 2.47
CA TYR A 54 -2.33 -5.23 3.33
C TYR A 54 -1.49 -4.00 2.97
N PHE A 55 -1.96 -2.81 3.32
CA PHE A 55 -1.23 -1.55 3.29
C PHE A 55 -1.59 -0.70 4.54
N LEU A 56 -0.64 0.11 5.05
CA LEU A 56 -0.81 0.91 6.30
C LEU A 56 -0.75 2.41 6.03
N SER A 57 -0.54 2.82 4.78
CA SER A 57 -0.50 4.22 4.38
C SER A 57 -1.74 4.58 3.57
N ASP A 58 -2.11 5.86 3.55
CA ASP A 58 -3.11 6.35 2.62
C ASP A 58 -2.53 6.39 1.21
N LEU A 59 -3.21 5.72 0.29
CA LEU A 59 -2.74 5.54 -1.09
C LEU A 59 -3.69 6.17 -2.09
N MET A 60 -3.11 6.68 -3.16
CA MET A 60 -3.84 7.12 -4.33
C MET A 60 -3.79 6.02 -5.39
N LEU A 61 -4.96 5.54 -5.82
CA LEU A 61 -5.06 4.49 -6.83
C LEU A 61 -4.80 5.09 -8.23
N LEU A 62 -3.67 4.74 -8.82
CA LEU A 62 -3.27 5.21 -10.15
C LEU A 62 -3.79 4.29 -11.25
N SER A 63 -3.50 2.99 -11.17
CA SER A 63 -3.89 2.01 -12.17
C SER A 63 -4.22 0.68 -11.49
N SER A 64 -5.05 -0.12 -12.14
CA SER A 64 -5.44 -1.45 -11.69
C SER A 64 -5.41 -2.40 -12.87
N SER A 65 -4.98 -3.63 -12.62
CA SER A 65 -5.01 -4.71 -13.61
C SER A 65 -6.37 -5.39 -13.73
N TYR A 66 -7.37 -4.95 -12.96
CA TYR A 66 -8.73 -5.48 -13.03
C TYR A 66 -9.50 -4.81 -14.17
N GLU A 67 -10.55 -5.47 -14.65
CA GLU A 67 -11.44 -4.92 -15.68
C GLU A 67 -12.05 -3.57 -15.25
N ASP A 68 -12.36 -2.71 -16.22
CA ASP A 68 -12.93 -1.36 -15.99
C ASP A 68 -12.10 -0.43 -15.09
N ASP A 69 -10.78 -0.69 -14.95
CA ASP A 69 -9.86 0.09 -14.11
C ASP A 69 -10.34 0.22 -12.65
N ILE A 70 -10.94 -0.84 -12.10
CA ILE A 70 -11.44 -0.86 -10.70
C ILE A 70 -10.52 -1.64 -9.77
N CYS A 71 -10.61 -1.37 -8.47
CA CYS A 71 -9.96 -2.15 -7.43
C CYS A 71 -10.94 -2.36 -6.28
N TYR A 72 -10.92 -3.55 -5.69
CA TYR A 72 -11.71 -3.86 -4.50
C TYR A 72 -10.83 -3.73 -3.27
N VAL A 73 -11.28 -2.91 -2.32
CA VAL A 73 -10.61 -2.71 -1.04
C VAL A 73 -11.47 -3.29 0.06
N GLU A 74 -10.96 -4.31 0.74
CA GLU A 74 -11.58 -4.86 1.93
C GLU A 74 -11.27 -3.98 3.14
N THR A 75 -12.29 -3.63 3.92
CA THR A 75 -12.11 -2.87 5.17
C THR A 75 -12.43 -3.70 6.42
N MET A 76 -12.41 -5.02 6.33
CA MET A 76 -12.87 -5.94 7.38
C MET A 76 -12.17 -5.71 8.74
N ASN A 77 -10.89 -5.32 8.72
CA ASN A 77 -10.11 -5.01 9.93
C ASN A 77 -10.57 -3.75 10.70
N LEU A 78 -11.50 -2.96 10.17
CA LEU A 78 -12.05 -1.76 10.84
C LEU A 78 -13.47 -1.96 11.40
N ASN A 79 -14.23 -2.94 10.91
CA ASN A 79 -15.69 -3.00 11.15
C ASN A 79 -16.25 -4.42 11.42
N GLY A 80 -15.48 -5.48 11.16
CA GLY A 80 -15.97 -6.88 11.30
C GLY A 80 -16.92 -7.35 10.19
N GLU A 81 -17.23 -6.50 9.21
CA GLU A 81 -18.01 -6.85 8.02
C GLU A 81 -17.08 -7.02 6.81
N ALA A 82 -17.22 -8.14 6.08
CA ALA A 82 -16.48 -8.43 4.85
C ALA A 82 -17.04 -7.62 3.66
N ASN A 83 -17.06 -6.30 3.80
CA ASN A 83 -17.54 -5.38 2.78
C ASN A 83 -16.38 -4.94 1.89
N LEU A 84 -16.42 -5.33 0.62
CA LEU A 84 -15.50 -4.84 -0.41
C LEU A 84 -15.99 -3.48 -0.93
N LYS A 85 -15.16 -2.45 -0.78
CA LYS A 85 -15.42 -1.13 -1.36
C LYS A 85 -14.77 -1.05 -2.73
N ILE A 86 -15.56 -0.70 -3.74
CA ILE A 86 -15.08 -0.46 -5.09
C ILE A 86 -14.37 0.90 -5.14
N LYS A 87 -13.19 0.94 -5.74
CA LYS A 87 -12.42 2.14 -6.04
C LYS A 87 -12.11 2.16 -7.53
N HIS A 88 -12.26 3.33 -8.15
CA HIS A 88 -11.95 3.53 -9.57
C HIS A 88 -10.61 4.23 -9.70
N CYS A 89 -9.77 3.77 -10.63
CA CYS A 89 -8.54 4.47 -10.99
C CYS A 89 -8.85 5.78 -11.71
N MET A 90 -7.88 6.68 -11.77
CA MET A 90 -8.03 7.87 -12.60
C MET A 90 -7.96 7.48 -14.08
N LYS A 91 -8.87 8.04 -14.88
CA LYS A 91 -8.90 7.83 -16.34
C LYS A 91 -7.62 8.29 -17.07
N CYS A 92 -6.85 9.20 -16.47
CA CYS A 92 -5.59 9.68 -17.04
C CYS A 92 -4.43 8.68 -16.86
N THR A 93 -4.58 7.72 -15.95
CA THR A 93 -3.58 6.70 -15.62
C THR A 93 -4.10 5.28 -15.87
N SER A 94 -5.21 5.14 -16.60
CA SER A 94 -5.69 3.83 -17.06
C SER A 94 -4.71 3.22 -18.07
N GLY A 95 -4.45 1.91 -17.95
CA GLY A 95 -3.50 1.18 -18.80
C GLY A 95 -2.01 1.31 -18.42
N PHE A 96 -1.68 1.89 -17.27
CA PHE A 96 -0.33 1.85 -16.69
C PHE A 96 -0.10 0.52 -15.96
N ASP A 97 -0.12 -0.59 -16.70
CA ASP A 97 -0.05 -1.94 -16.11
C ASP A 97 1.40 -2.36 -15.80
N ASP A 98 2.35 -1.74 -16.51
CA ASP A 98 3.77 -2.04 -16.46
C ASP A 98 4.57 -0.99 -15.69
N ALA A 99 5.53 -1.47 -14.89
CA ALA A 99 6.47 -0.62 -14.18
C ALA A 99 7.25 0.30 -15.14
N VAL A 100 7.53 -0.14 -16.37
CA VAL A 100 8.26 0.66 -17.37
C VAL A 100 7.46 1.91 -17.80
N LYS A 101 6.13 1.82 -17.84
CA LYS A 101 5.29 2.98 -18.22
C LYS A 101 5.31 4.07 -17.14
N PHE A 102 5.49 3.69 -15.87
CA PHE A 102 5.62 4.64 -14.76
C PHE A 102 6.95 5.41 -14.75
N ASP A 103 7.96 4.95 -15.48
CA ASP A 103 9.25 5.65 -15.57
C ASP A 103 9.11 7.03 -16.23
N MET A 104 8.19 7.14 -17.19
CA MET A 104 7.87 8.39 -17.89
C MET A 104 6.74 9.19 -17.21
N PHE A 105 6.15 8.67 -16.15
CA PHE A 105 5.04 9.31 -15.46
C PHE A 105 5.54 10.47 -14.60
N ASN A 106 5.04 11.68 -14.88
CA ASN A 106 5.21 12.82 -14.01
C ASN A 106 3.85 13.47 -13.73
N GLY A 107 3.73 14.06 -12.54
CA GLY A 107 2.52 14.74 -12.13
C GLY A 107 2.75 15.47 -10.81
N THR A 108 1.86 16.41 -10.50
CA THR A 108 1.85 17.08 -9.21
C THR A 108 0.49 16.89 -8.57
N ILE A 109 0.48 16.32 -7.39
CA ILE A 109 -0.74 16.19 -6.58
C ILE A 109 -0.91 17.51 -5.84
N LYS A 110 -2.01 18.21 -6.13
CA LYS A 110 -2.45 19.38 -5.36
C LYS A 110 -3.65 18.95 -4.53
N MET A 111 -3.56 19.14 -3.22
CA MET A 111 -4.67 19.00 -2.29
C MET A 111 -5.41 20.32 -2.13
#